data_AF-A0A834LB49-F1
#
_entry.id   AF-A0A834LB49-F1
#
_cell.length_a   1.000
_cell.length_b   1.000
_cell.length_c   1.000
_cell.angle_alpha   90.00
_cell.angle_beta   90.00
_cell.angle_gamma   90.00
#
_symmetry.space_group_name_H-M   'P 1'
#
loop_
_entity.id
_entity.type
_entity.pdbx_description
1 polymer ?
#
loop_
_entity_poly.entity_id
_entity_poly.type
_entity_poly.pdbx_seq_one_letter_code
_entity_poly.pdbx_strand_id
1 'polypeptide(L)'
;MAGVGVSDTTASTTDHLHPTTSITCQTLPHLLSSFVDTFVDFSVSGGLFLPPNPLNPNNNPNNPNPRQLQTTYPSPNRLVAIGDLHGDLHKSRQALTLAGLIDASGRWTGGAATVVQVGDVLDRGGEELKILYFLEKLRREAEKCGGRVVTMNGNHEIMNIDGDFRYVTQAGLDEFKVWADWYCIGNSMKSLCNGLEKPKDPFRGLPSVFPNVKSEITNGIRARIAALRPEGPISSRFLANNLTVAVVGESVFVHGGLLPDHVTYGLDRINEEVRNWISGMKQGVVPSGLIRGRNSVVWLRRFSDELAKKCDCSMLEHVLRTIPGAKRMIMGHTIQESGINGVCKNQAIRIDVGMSKGCGDGLPEVLEIIGNSHLRVLTSNPLYLNRYQSSVESNQKEGIGLLIPEHGPRPVEEGIATAIVITGKDYSGTCVPVWFCLVHWCSFYFLSEAEGQMVPSNIVIDGMVMSYDIGACSCNSYLNQNCGMFADEGIASFAIRISNHFPPPNPSFPFPTPESK
;
A
#
# COMPACT_ATOMS: atom_id res chain seq x y z
N MET A 1 -9.88 -46.37 -58.16
CA MET A 1 -11.33 -46.21 -57.88
C MET A 1 -11.46 -45.52 -56.54
N ALA A 2 -12.34 -44.51 -56.50
CA ALA A 2 -12.84 -43.66 -55.42
C ALA A 2 -12.42 -43.98 -53.96
N GLY A 3 -12.16 -43.01 -53.08
CA GLY A 3 -12.51 -41.61 -53.13
C GLY A 3 -11.87 -40.81 -51.99
N VAL A 4 -11.88 -39.49 -52.18
CA VAL A 4 -11.39 -38.46 -51.26
C VAL A 4 -12.43 -38.28 -50.16
N GLY A 5 -12.04 -38.50 -48.91
CA GLY A 5 -12.82 -38.17 -47.72
C GLY A 5 -12.17 -37.00 -46.98
N VAL A 6 -12.77 -35.83 -47.11
CA VAL A 6 -12.50 -34.65 -46.28
C VAL A 6 -13.12 -34.91 -44.92
N SER A 7 -12.35 -34.85 -43.84
CA SER A 7 -12.86 -34.84 -42.46
C SER A 7 -12.62 -33.48 -41.85
N ASP A 8 -13.67 -32.68 -41.78
CA ASP A 8 -13.78 -31.48 -40.95
C ASP A 8 -13.61 -31.86 -39.47
N THR A 9 -12.51 -31.42 -38.85
CA THR A 9 -12.37 -31.43 -37.39
C THR A 9 -12.79 -30.07 -36.85
N THR A 10 -14.08 -29.91 -36.57
CA THR A 10 -14.58 -28.84 -35.71
C THR A 10 -14.09 -29.10 -34.28
N ALA A 11 -13.14 -28.28 -33.83
CA ALA A 11 -12.67 -28.25 -32.46
C ALA A 11 -13.81 -27.78 -31.54
N SER A 12 -14.38 -28.72 -30.77
CA SER A 12 -15.26 -28.43 -29.64
C SER A 12 -14.41 -27.81 -28.52
N THR A 13 -14.46 -26.48 -28.40
CA THR A 13 -14.01 -25.75 -27.21
C THR A 13 -14.96 -26.06 -26.06
N THR A 14 -14.64 -27.09 -25.25
CA THR A 14 -15.26 -27.25 -23.94
C THR A 14 -14.69 -26.18 -23.02
N ASP A 15 -15.52 -25.17 -22.74
CA ASP A 15 -15.32 -24.24 -21.63
C ASP A 15 -15.05 -25.03 -20.34
N HIS A 16 -13.86 -24.85 -19.78
CA HIS A 16 -13.57 -25.25 -18.41
C HIS A 16 -14.30 -24.30 -17.46
N LEU A 17 -15.61 -24.51 -17.31
CA LEU A 17 -16.38 -23.97 -16.19
C LEU A 17 -15.72 -24.43 -14.90
N HIS A 18 -15.19 -23.47 -14.13
CA HIS A 18 -14.80 -23.69 -12.75
C HIS A 18 -15.96 -24.39 -12.01
N PRO A 19 -15.70 -25.45 -11.22
CA PRO A 19 -16.75 -26.10 -10.47
C PRO A 19 -17.33 -25.07 -9.49
N THR A 20 -18.57 -24.64 -9.73
CA THR A 20 -19.35 -23.87 -8.77
C THR A 20 -19.51 -24.76 -7.55
N THR A 21 -18.76 -24.47 -6.48
CA THR A 21 -18.92 -25.11 -5.19
C THR A 21 -20.37 -24.91 -4.76
N SER A 22 -21.15 -26.00 -4.74
CA SER A 22 -22.54 -25.93 -4.32
C SER A 22 -22.60 -25.40 -2.89
N ILE A 23 -23.27 -24.26 -2.69
CA ILE A 23 -23.46 -23.68 -1.37
C ILE A 23 -24.33 -24.65 -0.57
N THR A 24 -23.78 -25.20 0.50
CA THR A 24 -24.45 -26.13 1.42
C THR A 24 -24.44 -25.52 2.82
N CYS A 25 -25.29 -26.00 3.72
CA CYS A 25 -25.24 -25.58 5.13
C CYS A 25 -23.87 -25.82 5.78
N GLN A 26 -23.09 -26.79 5.28
CA GLN A 26 -21.74 -27.09 5.78
C GLN A 26 -20.69 -26.09 5.27
N THR A 27 -20.83 -25.61 4.02
CA THR A 27 -19.85 -24.69 3.41
C THR A 27 -20.18 -23.21 3.66
N LEU A 28 -21.44 -22.91 4.02
CA LEU A 28 -21.92 -21.54 4.24
C LEU A 28 -21.14 -20.76 5.33
N PRO A 29 -20.79 -21.32 6.51
CA PRO A 29 -20.03 -20.58 7.52
C PRO A 29 -18.68 -20.10 6.99
N HIS A 30 -17.94 -20.96 6.27
CA HIS A 30 -16.64 -20.60 5.70
C HIS A 30 -16.75 -19.55 4.57
N LEU A 31 -17.78 -19.66 3.72
CA LEU A 31 -18.06 -18.67 2.69
C LEU A 31 -18.38 -17.30 3.30
N LEU A 32 -19.21 -17.27 4.35
CA LEU A 32 -19.51 -16.04 5.08
C LEU A 32 -18.25 -15.45 5.70
N SER A 33 -17.42 -16.25 6.38
CA SER A 33 -16.18 -15.78 6.99
C SER A 33 -15.26 -15.13 5.93
N SER A 34 -15.09 -15.81 4.79
CA SER A 34 -14.33 -15.32 3.64
C SER A 34 -14.88 -14.01 3.08
N PHE A 35 -16.21 -13.91 2.93
CA PHE A 35 -16.87 -12.69 2.51
C PHE A 35 -16.61 -11.54 3.48
N VAL A 36 -16.78 -11.78 4.78
CA VAL A 36 -16.57 -10.78 5.82
C VAL A 36 -15.12 -10.29 5.83
N ASP A 37 -14.13 -11.20 5.72
CA ASP A 37 -12.72 -10.81 5.63
C ASP A 37 -12.45 -9.92 4.41
N THR A 38 -13.00 -10.31 3.25
CA THR A 38 -12.83 -9.53 2.02
C THR A 38 -13.52 -8.17 2.11
N PHE A 39 -14.67 -8.10 2.76
CA PHE A 39 -15.41 -6.85 2.98
C PHE A 39 -14.66 -5.91 3.93
N VAL A 40 -14.10 -6.43 5.04
CA VAL A 40 -13.25 -5.63 5.94
C VAL A 40 -12.02 -5.12 5.21
N ASP A 41 -11.33 -5.98 4.45
CA ASP A 41 -10.18 -5.60 3.65
C ASP A 41 -10.51 -4.48 2.64
N PHE A 42 -11.65 -4.60 1.94
CA PHE A 42 -12.13 -3.60 1.00
C PHE A 42 -12.34 -2.25 1.68
N SER A 43 -12.99 -2.25 2.85
CA SER A 43 -13.26 -1.03 3.61
C SER A 43 -12.01 -0.36 4.16
N VAL A 44 -11.01 -1.14 4.61
CA VAL A 44 -9.75 -0.61 5.16
C VAL A 44 -8.80 -0.13 4.07
N SER A 45 -8.75 -0.82 2.94
CA SER A 45 -7.81 -0.54 1.86
C SER A 45 -8.22 0.60 0.93
N GLY A 46 -9.39 1.22 1.15
CA GLY A 46 -9.93 2.24 0.26
C GLY A 46 -10.48 1.65 -1.05
N GLY A 47 -11.05 0.45 -0.98
CA GLY A 47 -11.76 -0.18 -2.09
C GLY A 47 -10.95 -1.22 -2.89
N LEU A 48 -9.82 -1.70 -2.36
CA LEU A 48 -9.06 -2.78 -3.01
C LEU A 48 -9.71 -4.13 -2.70
N PHE A 49 -10.09 -4.85 -3.76
CA PHE A 49 -10.58 -6.22 -3.63
C PHE A 49 -9.41 -7.20 -3.59
N LEU A 50 -9.08 -7.68 -2.39
CA LEU A 50 -8.13 -8.77 -2.18
C LEU A 50 -8.91 -10.04 -1.82
N PRO A 51 -9.29 -10.89 -2.78
CA PRO A 51 -9.96 -12.13 -2.46
C PRO A 51 -9.08 -12.98 -1.52
N PRO A 52 -9.64 -13.88 -0.70
CA PRO A 52 -8.82 -14.74 0.13
C PRO A 52 -7.81 -15.47 -0.75
N ASN A 53 -6.57 -15.54 -0.29
CA ASN A 53 -5.52 -16.24 -1.02
C ASN A 53 -6.01 -17.70 -1.20
N PRO A 54 -6.20 -18.21 -2.43
CA PRO A 54 -6.79 -19.52 -2.66
C PRO A 54 -6.00 -20.55 -1.86
N LEU A 55 -6.59 -20.99 -0.75
CA LEU A 55 -6.04 -21.90 0.26
C LEU A 55 -4.51 -21.93 0.24
N ASN A 56 -3.85 -20.92 0.81
CA ASN A 56 -2.46 -21.14 1.19
C ASN A 56 -2.49 -22.22 2.29
N PRO A 57 -1.99 -23.45 2.07
CA PRO A 57 -1.99 -24.50 3.09
C PRO A 57 -1.22 -24.08 4.37
N ASN A 58 -0.45 -22.99 4.25
CA ASN A 58 0.37 -22.38 5.28
C ASN A 58 -0.38 -21.49 6.28
N ASN A 59 -1.67 -21.19 6.06
CA ASN A 59 -2.49 -20.49 7.06
C ASN A 59 -3.30 -21.46 7.94
N ASN A 60 -3.00 -22.76 7.89
CA ASN A 60 -3.38 -23.64 8.97
C ASN A 60 -2.44 -23.35 10.15
N PRO A 61 -2.90 -22.73 11.26
CA PRO A 61 -2.07 -22.51 12.43
C PRO A 61 -1.53 -23.82 13.05
N ASN A 62 -2.06 -24.97 12.61
CA ASN A 62 -1.61 -26.31 12.99
C ASN A 62 -0.70 -26.99 11.95
N ASN A 63 -0.22 -26.31 10.90
CA ASN A 63 0.76 -26.92 9.99
C ASN A 63 2.14 -26.98 10.70
N PRO A 64 2.67 -28.16 11.03
CA PRO A 64 3.93 -28.30 11.75
C PRO A 64 5.18 -27.89 10.93
N ASN A 65 5.05 -27.67 9.62
CA ASN A 65 6.12 -27.23 8.73
C ASN A 65 5.65 -26.06 7.85
N PRO A 66 5.65 -24.82 8.35
CA PRO A 66 5.49 -23.65 7.49
C PRO A 66 6.62 -23.65 6.44
N ARG A 67 6.27 -23.38 5.18
CA ARG A 67 7.27 -23.30 4.10
C ARG A 67 8.32 -22.23 4.48
N GLN A 68 9.59 -22.63 4.48
CA GLN A 68 10.72 -21.74 4.76
C GLN A 68 10.72 -20.53 3.81
N LEU A 69 11.07 -19.36 4.34
CA LEU A 69 11.26 -18.14 3.57
C LEU A 69 12.42 -18.34 2.59
N GLN A 70 12.19 -17.98 1.33
CA GLN A 70 13.23 -18.00 0.32
C GLN A 70 14.06 -16.73 0.44
N THR A 71 15.27 -16.84 0.98
CA THR A 71 16.22 -15.71 1.07
C THR A 71 16.91 -15.43 -0.25
N THR A 72 17.23 -16.49 -1.02
CA THR A 72 18.01 -16.38 -2.27
C THR A 72 17.15 -16.67 -3.49
N TYR A 73 17.22 -15.77 -4.47
CA TYR A 73 16.52 -15.84 -5.74
C TYR A 73 17.53 -15.83 -6.89
N PRO A 74 17.23 -16.53 -8.00
CA PRO A 74 18.06 -16.44 -9.19
C PRO A 74 18.05 -15.03 -9.75
N SER A 75 19.03 -14.74 -10.60
CA SER A 75 19.03 -13.52 -11.38
C SER A 75 17.80 -13.44 -12.29
N PRO A 76 16.99 -12.37 -12.19
CA PRO A 76 15.96 -12.07 -13.16
C PRO A 76 16.54 -11.26 -14.33
N ASN A 77 15.87 -11.31 -15.49
CA ASN A 77 16.22 -10.44 -16.62
C ASN A 77 16.09 -8.95 -16.28
N ARG A 78 15.07 -8.62 -15.48
CA ARG A 78 14.76 -7.26 -15.03
C ARG A 78 14.46 -7.27 -13.53
N LEU A 79 15.30 -6.58 -12.76
CA LEU A 79 15.18 -6.37 -11.34
C LEU A 79 14.96 -4.87 -11.07
N VAL A 80 13.97 -4.54 -10.26
CA VAL A 80 13.65 -3.17 -9.88
C VAL A 80 13.69 -3.06 -8.36
N ALA A 81 14.39 -2.05 -7.83
CA ALA A 81 14.52 -1.81 -6.41
C ALA A 81 13.92 -0.45 -6.03
N ILE A 82 13.04 -0.47 -5.04
CA ILE A 82 12.29 0.70 -4.56
C ILE A 82 12.67 0.94 -3.11
N GLY A 83 13.01 2.20 -2.79
CA GLY A 83 13.37 2.66 -1.45
C GLY A 83 12.17 2.76 -0.48
N ASP A 84 12.39 3.58 0.54
CA ASP A 84 11.52 3.75 1.70
C ASP A 84 10.24 4.51 1.31
N LEU A 85 9.07 4.03 1.78
CA LEU A 85 7.75 4.50 1.33
C LEU A 85 7.04 5.38 2.37
N HIS A 86 7.23 5.07 3.66
CA HIS A 86 6.82 5.92 4.78
C HIS A 86 5.39 6.48 4.68
N GLY A 87 4.41 5.58 4.54
CA GLY A 87 2.98 5.92 4.58
C GLY A 87 2.49 6.88 3.49
N ASP A 88 3.25 7.09 2.41
CA ASP A 88 2.88 7.96 1.28
C ASP A 88 2.51 7.14 0.04
N LEU A 89 1.22 6.78 -0.06
CA LEU A 89 0.72 5.96 -1.17
C LEU A 89 0.86 6.67 -2.51
N HIS A 90 0.72 8.00 -2.53
CA HIS A 90 0.86 8.78 -3.75
C HIS A 90 2.27 8.70 -4.32
N LYS A 91 3.31 8.97 -3.52
CA LYS A 91 4.72 8.84 -3.94
C LYS A 91 5.06 7.39 -4.29
N SER A 92 4.51 6.43 -3.56
CA SER A 92 4.65 4.99 -3.86
C SER A 92 4.12 4.64 -5.26
N ARG A 93 2.92 5.11 -5.61
CA ARG A 93 2.35 4.92 -6.96
C ARG A 93 3.19 5.63 -8.03
N GLN A 94 3.69 6.83 -7.75
CA GLN A 94 4.57 7.55 -8.69
C GLN A 94 5.85 6.75 -8.97
N ALA A 95 6.50 6.20 -7.95
CA ALA A 95 7.70 5.36 -8.12
C ALA A 95 7.41 4.10 -8.96
N LEU A 96 6.31 3.41 -8.66
CA LEU A 96 5.90 2.21 -9.40
C LEU A 96 5.54 2.51 -10.86
N THR A 97 4.83 3.61 -11.13
CA THR A 97 4.49 4.07 -12.48
C THR A 97 5.74 4.49 -13.26
N LEU A 98 6.66 5.20 -12.61
CA LEU A 98 7.94 5.61 -13.19
C LEU A 98 8.76 4.40 -13.67
N ALA A 99 8.68 3.28 -12.94
CA ALA A 99 9.30 2.02 -13.32
C ALA A 99 8.47 1.17 -14.31
N GLY A 100 7.31 1.65 -14.77
CA GLY A 100 6.40 0.90 -15.65
C GLY A 100 5.85 -0.38 -15.01
N LEU A 101 5.85 -0.46 -13.67
CA LEU A 101 5.37 -1.62 -12.92
C LEU A 101 3.85 -1.64 -12.76
N ILE A 102 3.22 -0.47 -12.84
CA ILE A 102 1.77 -0.32 -12.78
C ILE A 102 1.23 0.60 -13.87
N ASP A 103 -0.02 0.37 -14.27
CA ASP A 103 -0.79 1.31 -15.10
C ASP A 103 -1.42 2.44 -14.27
N ALA A 104 -2.12 3.37 -14.95
CA ALA A 104 -2.81 4.48 -14.29
C ALA A 104 -3.86 4.03 -13.25
N SER A 105 -4.45 2.85 -13.43
CA SER A 105 -5.40 2.26 -12.46
C SER A 105 -4.70 1.58 -11.29
N GLY A 106 -3.38 1.39 -11.33
CA GLY A 106 -2.60 0.71 -10.32
C GLY A 106 -2.64 -0.81 -10.46
N ARG A 107 -2.88 -1.34 -11.66
CA ARG A 107 -2.73 -2.78 -11.96
C ARG A 107 -1.32 -3.07 -12.43
N TRP A 108 -0.82 -4.25 -12.08
CA TRP A 108 0.49 -4.73 -12.51
C TRP A 108 0.65 -4.74 -14.03
N THR A 109 1.70 -4.10 -14.52
CA THR A 109 2.17 -4.11 -15.91
C THR A 109 3.65 -4.47 -16.03
N GLY A 110 4.31 -4.83 -14.92
CA GLY A 110 5.73 -5.15 -14.87
C GLY A 110 6.14 -6.46 -15.55
N GLY A 111 5.18 -7.23 -16.09
CA GLY A 111 5.43 -8.53 -16.73
C GLY A 111 6.12 -9.50 -15.77
N ALA A 112 7.22 -10.11 -16.24
CA ALA A 112 8.05 -11.03 -15.46
C ALA A 112 9.13 -10.33 -14.59
N ALA A 113 9.04 -9.01 -14.39
CA ALA A 113 10.00 -8.30 -13.56
C ALA A 113 9.97 -8.81 -12.11
N THR A 114 11.15 -8.82 -11.46
CA THR A 114 11.26 -8.97 -10.02
C THR A 114 11.44 -7.60 -9.38
N VAL A 115 10.65 -7.29 -8.37
CA VAL A 115 10.69 -6.03 -7.62
C VAL A 115 11.10 -6.32 -6.18
N VAL A 116 11.98 -5.50 -5.62
CA VAL A 116 12.34 -5.52 -4.20
C VAL A 116 12.04 -4.15 -3.60
N GLN A 117 11.11 -4.10 -2.65
CA GLN A 117 10.84 -2.93 -1.80
C GLN A 117 11.60 -3.13 -0.49
N VAL A 118 12.52 -2.22 -0.15
CA VAL A 118 13.55 -2.45 0.89
C VAL A 118 13.13 -2.08 2.33
N GLY A 119 11.84 -2.13 2.64
CA GLY A 119 11.32 -1.85 3.99
C GLY A 119 10.96 -0.38 4.23
N ASP A 120 10.55 -0.07 5.46
CA ASP A 120 10.04 1.25 5.86
C ASP A 120 8.82 1.67 5.03
N VAL A 121 7.81 0.82 5.09
CA VAL A 121 6.47 1.13 4.58
C VAL A 121 5.69 1.95 5.61
N LEU A 122 5.87 1.63 6.89
CA LEU A 122 5.16 2.27 8.00
C LEU A 122 5.74 3.64 8.41
N ASP A 123 4.96 4.34 9.24
CA ASP A 123 5.21 5.64 9.86
C ASP A 123 5.35 6.83 8.91
N ARG A 124 5.48 8.03 9.50
CA ARG A 124 5.69 9.35 8.85
C ARG A 124 4.54 9.85 7.96
N GLY A 125 3.91 8.98 7.18
CA GLY A 125 2.70 9.24 6.41
C GLY A 125 1.44 8.82 7.15
N GLY A 126 0.36 8.57 6.41
CA GLY A 126 -0.95 8.18 6.96
C GLY A 126 -1.75 7.22 6.08
N GLU A 127 -1.13 6.67 5.03
CA GLU A 127 -1.71 5.66 4.14
C GLU A 127 -0.91 4.36 4.21
N GLU A 128 -0.54 3.97 5.43
CA GLU A 128 0.38 2.87 5.74
C GLU A 128 -0.27 1.52 5.44
N LEU A 129 -1.47 1.28 5.97
CA LEU A 129 -2.22 0.06 5.71
C LEU A 129 -2.54 -0.04 4.21
N LYS A 130 -3.01 1.06 3.60
CA LYS A 130 -3.28 1.07 2.16
C LYS A 130 -2.08 0.63 1.32
N ILE A 131 -0.86 1.05 1.66
CA ILE A 131 0.35 0.59 0.97
C ILE A 131 0.58 -0.91 1.18
N LEU A 132 0.42 -1.44 2.41
CA LEU A 132 0.53 -2.89 2.65
C LEU A 132 -0.45 -3.71 1.79
N TYR A 133 -1.72 -3.27 1.74
CA TYR A 133 -2.74 -3.89 0.87
C TYR A 133 -2.39 -3.76 -0.61
N PHE A 134 -1.86 -2.61 -1.03
CA PHE A 134 -1.47 -2.36 -2.41
C PHE A 134 -0.27 -3.22 -2.84
N LEU A 135 0.75 -3.35 -2.01
CA LEU A 135 1.91 -4.21 -2.29
C LEU A 135 1.50 -5.69 -2.34
N GLU A 136 0.61 -6.14 -1.45
CA GLU A 136 0.05 -7.49 -1.50
C GLU A 136 -0.76 -7.74 -2.78
N LYS A 137 -1.55 -6.77 -3.23
CA LYS A 137 -2.24 -6.83 -4.53
C LYS A 137 -1.23 -7.01 -5.66
N LEU A 138 -0.20 -6.17 -5.72
CA LEU A 138 0.81 -6.22 -6.77
C LEU A 138 1.61 -7.52 -6.74
N ARG A 139 1.91 -8.06 -5.56
CA ARG A 139 2.56 -9.37 -5.41
C ARG A 139 1.76 -10.47 -6.11
N ARG A 140 0.45 -10.53 -5.85
CA ARG A 140 -0.45 -11.54 -6.46
C ARG A 140 -0.63 -11.34 -7.96
N GLU A 141 -0.71 -10.10 -8.43
CA GLU A 141 -0.81 -9.81 -9.86
C GLU A 141 0.50 -10.14 -10.59
N ALA A 142 1.65 -9.82 -10.00
CA ALA A 142 2.96 -10.15 -10.55
C ALA A 142 3.15 -11.67 -10.70
N GLU A 143 2.78 -12.44 -9.67
CA GLU A 143 2.87 -13.91 -9.69
C GLU A 143 2.08 -14.53 -10.87
N LYS A 144 0.90 -13.98 -11.20
CA LYS A 144 0.10 -14.43 -12.36
C LYS A 144 0.77 -14.19 -13.70
N CYS A 145 1.70 -13.24 -13.77
CA CYS A 145 2.44 -12.88 -14.98
C CYS A 145 3.88 -13.41 -14.97
N GLY A 146 4.24 -14.30 -14.03
CA GLY A 146 5.61 -14.82 -13.87
C GLY A 146 6.59 -13.81 -13.27
N GLY A 147 6.09 -12.65 -12.81
CA GLY A 147 6.87 -11.67 -12.06
C GLY A 147 6.88 -11.96 -10.57
N ARG A 148 7.53 -11.07 -9.81
CA ARG A 148 7.64 -11.20 -8.35
C ARG A 148 7.72 -9.83 -7.69
N VAL A 149 7.08 -9.69 -6.54
CA VAL A 149 7.29 -8.55 -5.63
C VAL A 149 7.77 -9.12 -4.29
N VAL A 150 8.94 -8.67 -3.84
CA VAL A 150 9.54 -9.00 -2.55
C VAL A 150 9.49 -7.74 -1.69
N THR A 151 8.83 -7.83 -0.55
CA THR A 151 8.76 -6.77 0.46
C THR A 151 9.65 -7.12 1.64
N MET A 152 10.38 -6.13 2.14
CA MET A 152 11.31 -6.31 3.24
C MET A 152 10.80 -5.67 4.53
N ASN A 153 11.35 -6.11 5.66
CA ASN A 153 11.16 -5.44 6.95
C ASN A 153 12.27 -4.39 7.13
N GLY A 154 11.87 -3.13 7.27
CA GLY A 154 12.73 -2.02 7.67
C GLY A 154 12.72 -1.81 9.18
N ASN A 155 13.38 -0.75 9.65
CA ASN A 155 13.38 -0.49 11.09
C ASN A 155 12.02 -0.02 11.59
N HIS A 156 11.21 0.63 10.75
CA HIS A 156 9.88 1.09 11.14
C HIS A 156 8.89 -0.07 11.32
N GLU A 157 8.98 -1.14 10.52
CA GLU A 157 8.22 -2.36 10.80
C GLU A 157 8.60 -2.95 12.16
N ILE A 158 9.90 -3.09 12.44
CA ILE A 158 10.40 -3.65 13.70
C ILE A 158 9.98 -2.78 14.90
N MET A 159 10.13 -1.46 14.81
CA MET A 159 9.74 -0.52 15.86
C MET A 159 8.25 -0.63 16.20
N ASN A 160 7.39 -0.69 15.19
CA ASN A 160 5.95 -0.77 15.41
C ASN A 160 5.52 -2.09 16.05
N ILE A 161 6.17 -3.21 15.69
CA ILE A 161 5.95 -4.51 16.34
C ILE A 161 6.45 -4.48 17.80
N ASP A 162 7.56 -3.77 18.08
CA ASP A 162 8.09 -3.53 19.43
C ASP A 162 7.24 -2.55 20.27
N GLY A 163 6.24 -1.89 19.68
CA GLY A 163 5.45 -0.86 20.35
C GLY A 163 6.14 0.50 20.46
N ASP A 164 7.20 0.73 19.69
CA ASP A 164 7.89 2.00 19.59
C ASP A 164 7.27 2.87 18.48
N PHE A 165 6.49 3.88 18.89
CA PHE A 165 5.68 4.70 18.00
C PHE A 165 6.20 6.13 17.83
N ARG A 166 7.50 6.38 18.06
CA ARG A 166 8.10 7.73 18.04
C ARG A 166 7.95 8.47 16.69
N TYR A 167 7.68 7.77 15.59
CA TYR A 167 7.54 8.35 14.24
C TYR A 167 6.11 8.29 13.68
N VAL A 168 5.15 7.83 14.49
CA VAL A 168 3.76 7.70 14.07
C VAL A 168 3.10 9.08 14.02
N THR A 169 2.33 9.34 12.97
CA THR A 169 1.56 10.58 12.81
C THR A 169 0.12 10.41 13.26
N GLN A 170 -0.59 11.53 13.45
CA GLN A 170 -2.02 11.52 13.73
C GLN A 170 -2.81 10.81 12.61
N ALA A 171 -2.46 11.05 11.34
CA ALA A 171 -3.11 10.41 10.20
C ALA A 171 -2.92 8.88 10.21
N GLY A 172 -1.71 8.41 10.54
CA GLY A 172 -1.45 6.99 10.74
C GLY A 172 -2.28 6.41 11.89
N LEU A 173 -2.39 7.09 13.03
CA LEU A 173 -3.26 6.64 14.13
C LEU A 173 -4.73 6.56 13.73
N ASP A 174 -5.22 7.51 12.95
CA ASP A 174 -6.60 7.52 12.46
C ASP A 174 -6.86 6.39 11.47
N GLU A 175 -5.91 6.07 10.58
CA GLU A 175 -5.99 4.91 9.69
C GLU A 175 -6.13 3.59 10.49
N PHE A 176 -5.34 3.42 11.55
CA PHE A 176 -5.45 2.23 12.41
C PHE A 176 -6.73 2.20 13.24
N LYS A 177 -7.30 3.34 13.65
CA LYS A 177 -8.64 3.39 14.28
C LYS A 177 -9.71 2.87 13.34
N VAL A 178 -9.71 3.36 12.09
CA VAL A 178 -10.64 2.90 11.05
C VAL A 178 -10.49 1.40 10.82
N TRP A 179 -9.25 0.89 10.78
CA TRP A 179 -9.01 -0.56 10.71
C TRP A 179 -9.66 -1.31 11.88
N ALA A 180 -9.45 -0.85 13.12
CA ALA A 180 -9.98 -1.53 14.28
C ALA A 180 -11.51 -1.55 14.30
N ASP A 181 -12.15 -0.45 13.89
CA ASP A 181 -13.61 -0.36 13.80
C ASP A 181 -14.15 -1.41 12.82
N TRP A 182 -13.62 -1.46 11.59
CA TRP A 182 -14.04 -2.45 10.58
C TRP A 182 -13.71 -3.89 10.99
N TYR A 183 -12.55 -4.12 11.59
CA TYR A 183 -12.16 -5.44 12.06
C TYR A 183 -13.10 -5.94 13.17
N CYS A 184 -13.48 -5.08 14.12
CA CYS A 184 -14.46 -5.40 15.16
C CYS A 184 -15.85 -5.64 14.58
N ILE A 185 -16.30 -4.85 13.59
CA ILE A 185 -17.56 -5.09 12.88
C ILE A 185 -17.53 -6.47 12.20
N GLY A 186 -16.44 -6.81 11.51
CA GLY A 186 -16.27 -8.13 10.89
C GLY A 186 -16.32 -9.27 11.92
N ASN A 187 -15.68 -9.11 13.07
CA ASN A 187 -15.77 -10.08 14.15
C ASN A 187 -17.20 -10.26 14.66
N SER A 188 -17.94 -9.17 14.85
CA SER A 188 -19.36 -9.19 15.21
C SER A 188 -20.20 -9.94 14.17
N MET A 189 -20.01 -9.65 12.88
CA MET A 189 -20.70 -10.36 11.78
C MET A 189 -20.42 -11.87 11.81
N LYS A 190 -19.16 -12.27 11.98
CA LYS A 190 -18.76 -13.69 12.06
C LYS A 190 -19.37 -14.38 13.29
N SER A 191 -19.44 -13.69 14.43
CA SER A 191 -19.99 -14.25 15.68
C SER A 191 -21.48 -14.60 15.61
N LEU A 192 -22.22 -14.02 14.67
CA LEU A 192 -23.65 -14.31 14.45
C LEU A 192 -23.87 -15.65 13.72
N CYS A 193 -22.81 -16.24 13.16
CA CYS A 193 -22.90 -17.47 12.37
C CYS A 193 -22.56 -18.70 13.19
N ASN A 194 -23.53 -19.61 13.33
CA ASN A 194 -23.31 -20.93 13.93
C ASN A 194 -22.36 -21.75 13.04
N GLY A 195 -21.35 -22.37 13.65
CA GLY A 195 -20.35 -23.19 12.95
C GLY A 195 -19.03 -22.48 12.66
N LEU A 196 -18.91 -21.18 12.98
CA LEU A 196 -17.61 -20.49 13.03
C LEU A 196 -17.04 -20.50 14.45
N GLU A 197 -15.71 -20.61 14.54
CA GLU A 197 -15.01 -20.31 15.79
C GLU A 197 -15.24 -18.85 16.17
N LYS A 198 -15.43 -18.59 17.47
CA LYS A 198 -15.63 -17.23 17.96
C LYS A 198 -14.36 -16.41 17.70
N PRO A 199 -14.46 -15.26 17.02
CA PRO A 199 -13.30 -14.43 16.77
C PRO A 199 -12.61 -13.97 18.06
N LYS A 200 -11.29 -13.86 18.03
CA LYS A 200 -10.51 -13.32 19.14
C LYS A 200 -10.67 -11.81 19.19
N ASP A 201 -10.85 -11.26 20.40
CA ASP A 201 -10.80 -9.81 20.62
C ASP A 201 -9.37 -9.30 20.34
N PRO A 202 -9.18 -8.43 19.33
CA PRO A 202 -7.86 -7.91 18.98
C PRO A 202 -7.26 -7.04 20.11
N PHE A 203 -8.09 -6.49 20.99
CA PHE A 203 -7.66 -5.66 22.13
C PHE A 203 -7.36 -6.44 23.39
N ARG A 204 -7.52 -7.77 23.38
CA ARG A 204 -7.28 -8.61 24.55
C ARG A 204 -5.88 -8.35 25.12
N GLY A 205 -5.83 -8.05 26.42
CA GLY A 205 -4.61 -7.77 27.17
C GLY A 205 -4.02 -6.37 26.98
N LEU A 206 -4.66 -5.50 26.19
CA LEU A 206 -4.23 -4.11 26.03
C LEU A 206 -4.91 -3.22 27.07
N PRO A 207 -4.15 -2.31 27.73
CA PRO A 207 -4.74 -1.39 28.68
C PRO A 207 -5.67 -0.40 27.98
N SER A 208 -6.65 0.12 28.72
CA SER A 208 -7.58 1.12 28.21
C SER A 208 -6.96 2.51 28.09
N VAL A 209 -5.90 2.76 28.86
CA VAL A 209 -5.16 4.03 28.94
C VAL A 209 -3.68 3.71 29.05
N PHE A 210 -2.84 4.50 28.40
CA PHE A 210 -1.39 4.42 28.54
C PHE A 210 -0.87 5.61 29.35
N PRO A 211 0.04 5.40 30.33
CA PRO A 211 0.68 6.51 31.02
C PRO A 211 1.37 7.46 30.03
N ASN A 212 1.23 8.77 30.24
CA ASN A 212 1.82 9.83 29.41
C ASN A 212 1.35 9.89 27.94
N VAL A 213 0.26 9.19 27.59
CA VAL A 213 -0.39 9.29 26.29
C VAL A 213 -1.69 10.08 26.44
N LYS A 214 -1.90 11.09 25.58
CA LYS A 214 -3.13 11.90 25.59
C LYS A 214 -4.34 11.01 25.29
N SER A 215 -5.49 11.30 25.93
CA SER A 215 -6.74 10.57 25.71
C SER A 215 -7.17 10.57 24.24
N GLU A 216 -6.98 11.71 23.55
CA GLU A 216 -7.30 11.94 22.14
C GLU A 216 -6.68 10.88 21.20
N ILE A 217 -5.44 10.47 21.47
CA ILE A 217 -4.68 9.55 20.61
C ILE A 217 -4.64 8.12 21.15
N THR A 218 -5.15 7.90 22.37
CA THR A 218 -5.10 6.60 23.06
C THR A 218 -5.74 5.49 22.23
N ASN A 219 -6.92 5.74 21.64
CA ASN A 219 -7.61 4.74 20.82
C ASN A 219 -6.81 4.37 19.56
N GLY A 220 -6.12 5.33 18.93
CA GLY A 220 -5.26 5.04 17.79
C GLY A 220 -4.04 4.23 18.16
N ILE A 221 -3.39 4.55 19.29
CA ILE A 221 -2.28 3.76 19.80
C ILE A 221 -2.74 2.33 20.14
N ARG A 222 -3.89 2.18 20.80
CA ARG A 222 -4.47 0.86 21.11
C ARG A 222 -4.74 0.05 19.84
N ALA A 223 -5.37 0.67 18.84
CA ALA A 223 -5.67 0.03 17.57
C ALA A 223 -4.39 -0.40 16.83
N ARG A 224 -3.39 0.47 16.80
CA ARG A 224 -2.07 0.19 16.20
C ARG A 224 -1.35 -0.97 16.88
N ILE A 225 -1.30 -1.00 18.22
CA ILE A 225 -0.75 -2.12 18.97
C ILE A 225 -1.52 -3.41 18.66
N ALA A 226 -2.86 -3.36 18.67
CA ALA A 226 -3.69 -4.52 18.38
C ALA A 226 -3.42 -5.11 16.99
N ALA A 227 -3.19 -4.25 16.00
CA ALA A 227 -2.87 -4.64 14.63
C ALA A 227 -1.46 -5.20 14.44
N LEU A 228 -0.45 -4.55 15.04
CA LEU A 228 0.96 -4.72 14.69
C LEU A 228 1.80 -5.48 15.71
N ARG A 229 1.34 -5.68 16.95
CA ARG A 229 2.06 -6.50 17.94
C ARG A 229 2.36 -7.90 17.39
N PRO A 230 3.31 -8.66 17.97
CA PRO A 230 3.44 -10.08 17.66
C PRO A 230 2.09 -10.81 17.72
N GLU A 231 1.81 -11.67 16.74
CA GLU A 231 0.49 -12.34 16.52
C GLU A 231 -0.67 -11.39 16.16
N GLY A 232 -0.39 -10.10 15.93
CA GLY A 232 -1.37 -9.12 15.48
C GLY A 232 -1.91 -9.46 14.08
N PRO A 233 -3.17 -9.13 13.75
CA PRO A 233 -3.76 -9.51 12.46
C PRO A 233 -3.03 -8.90 11.26
N ILE A 234 -2.52 -7.66 11.37
CA ILE A 234 -1.81 -6.99 10.28
C ILE A 234 -0.35 -7.45 10.22
N SER A 235 0.35 -7.51 11.35
CA SER A 235 1.75 -7.96 11.41
C SER A 235 1.91 -9.41 10.93
N SER A 236 1.04 -10.32 11.38
CA SER A 236 1.07 -11.72 10.97
C SER A 236 0.79 -11.90 9.47
N ARG A 237 -0.12 -11.10 8.92
CA ARG A 237 -0.53 -11.20 7.52
C ARG A 237 0.48 -10.59 6.56
N PHE A 238 0.95 -9.39 6.86
CA PHE A 238 1.72 -8.58 5.90
C PHE A 238 3.22 -8.48 6.23
N LEU A 239 3.62 -8.60 7.50
CA LEU A 239 5.01 -8.36 7.91
C LEU A 239 5.78 -9.64 8.21
N ALA A 240 5.10 -10.70 8.69
CA ALA A 240 5.76 -11.96 9.05
C ALA A 240 6.42 -12.66 7.85
N ASN A 241 5.89 -12.47 6.64
CA ASN A 241 6.46 -13.06 5.42
C ASN A 241 7.40 -12.12 4.66
N ASN A 242 7.63 -10.90 5.17
CA ASN A 242 8.65 -10.01 4.63
C ASN A 242 10.04 -10.51 5.00
N LEU A 243 11.01 -10.30 4.11
CA LEU A 243 12.41 -10.66 4.36
C LEU A 243 13.13 -9.54 5.11
N THR A 244 13.99 -9.88 6.05
CA THR A 244 14.93 -8.92 6.66
C THR A 244 16.20 -8.78 5.82
N VAL A 245 16.58 -9.84 5.11
CA VAL A 245 17.67 -9.85 4.12
C VAL A 245 17.23 -10.67 2.91
N ALA A 246 17.55 -10.21 1.69
CA ALA A 246 17.30 -10.98 0.48
C ALA A 246 18.53 -10.99 -0.44
N VAL A 247 18.74 -12.05 -1.19
CA VAL A 247 19.78 -12.13 -2.24
C VAL A 247 19.06 -12.39 -3.56
N VAL A 248 19.21 -11.51 -4.54
CA VAL A 248 18.59 -11.65 -5.86
C VAL A 248 19.68 -11.50 -6.93
N GLY A 249 20.01 -12.61 -7.59
CA GLY A 249 21.15 -12.67 -8.49
C GLY A 249 22.45 -12.30 -7.76
N GLU A 250 23.10 -11.22 -8.19
CA GLU A 250 24.38 -10.75 -7.64
C GLU A 250 24.21 -9.63 -6.60
N SER A 251 22.97 -9.31 -6.20
CA SER A 251 22.67 -8.20 -5.30
C SER A 251 22.11 -8.73 -3.97
N VAL A 252 22.72 -8.34 -2.86
CA VAL A 252 22.12 -8.48 -1.53
C VAL A 252 21.32 -7.22 -1.20
N PHE A 253 20.08 -7.41 -0.77
CA PHE A 253 19.18 -6.38 -0.32
C PHE A 253 19.04 -6.45 1.19
N VAL A 254 19.10 -5.29 1.81
CA VAL A 254 18.98 -5.10 3.25
C VAL A 254 18.49 -3.68 3.49
N HIS A 255 17.67 -3.46 4.51
CA HIS A 255 17.18 -2.12 4.79
C HIS A 255 18.31 -1.16 5.22
N GLY A 256 19.08 -1.54 6.26
CA GLY A 256 20.23 -0.76 6.75
C GLY A 256 21.58 -1.21 6.18
N GLY A 257 22.02 -2.42 6.54
CA GLY A 257 23.31 -2.97 6.09
C GLY A 257 23.71 -4.28 6.81
N LEU A 258 24.78 -4.94 6.34
CA LEU A 258 25.25 -6.21 6.93
C LEU A 258 26.70 -6.13 7.42
N LEU A 259 26.93 -6.60 8.64
CA LEU A 259 28.27 -6.82 9.20
C LEU A 259 28.67 -8.31 9.04
N PRO A 260 29.98 -8.65 9.13
CA PRO A 260 30.44 -10.03 9.01
C PRO A 260 29.76 -11.00 10.00
N ASP A 261 29.48 -10.52 11.21
CA ASP A 261 28.77 -11.31 12.23
C ASP A 261 27.34 -11.65 11.80
N HIS A 262 26.66 -10.77 11.04
CA HIS A 262 25.32 -11.06 10.51
C HIS A 262 25.36 -12.16 9.44
N VAL A 263 26.39 -12.14 8.58
CA VAL A 263 26.56 -13.17 7.54
C VAL A 263 26.90 -14.51 8.19
N THR A 264 27.81 -14.50 9.17
CA THR A 264 28.20 -15.69 9.95
C THR A 264 27.02 -16.27 10.74
N TYR A 265 26.13 -15.42 11.24
CA TYR A 265 24.92 -15.84 11.93
C TYR A 265 23.95 -16.62 11.01
N GLY A 266 23.93 -16.28 9.73
CA GLY A 266 23.17 -16.96 8.67
C GLY A 266 21.93 -16.16 8.23
N LEU A 267 21.88 -15.80 6.94
CA LEU A 267 20.82 -14.94 6.40
C LEU A 267 19.43 -15.59 6.47
N ASP A 268 19.33 -16.89 6.13
CA ASP A 268 18.08 -17.65 6.27
C ASP A 268 17.60 -17.68 7.72
N ARG A 269 18.54 -17.82 8.66
CA ARG A 269 18.23 -17.86 10.08
C ARG A 269 17.68 -16.52 10.58
N ILE A 270 18.26 -15.40 10.14
CA ILE A 270 17.76 -14.05 10.47
C ILE A 270 16.30 -13.93 10.03
N ASN A 271 16.00 -14.27 8.77
CA ASN A 271 14.66 -14.18 8.22
C ASN A 271 13.66 -15.05 9.00
N GLU A 272 14.01 -16.30 9.29
CA GLU A 272 13.14 -17.21 10.04
C GLU A 272 12.93 -16.77 11.49
N GLU A 273 13.97 -16.30 12.20
CA GLU A 273 13.80 -15.84 13.58
C GLU A 273 12.94 -14.57 13.66
N VAL A 274 13.10 -13.63 12.73
CA VAL A 274 12.23 -12.44 12.64
C VAL A 274 10.80 -12.83 12.32
N ARG A 275 10.57 -13.71 11.33
CA ARG A 275 9.22 -14.24 11.03
C ARG A 275 8.56 -14.90 12.24
N ASN A 276 9.29 -15.78 12.93
CA ASN A 276 8.78 -16.52 14.08
C ASN A 276 8.42 -15.59 15.25
N TRP A 277 9.18 -14.51 15.44
CA TRP A 277 8.86 -13.49 16.41
C TRP A 277 7.61 -12.69 16.03
N ILE A 278 7.51 -12.21 14.78
CA ILE A 278 6.34 -11.44 14.31
C ILE A 278 5.06 -12.29 14.38
N SER A 279 5.14 -13.56 13.99
CA SER A 279 4.01 -14.49 13.99
C SER A 279 3.69 -15.11 15.36
N GLY A 280 4.52 -14.86 16.38
CA GLY A 280 4.42 -15.44 17.74
C GLY A 280 4.59 -16.97 17.83
N MET A 281 4.96 -17.64 16.74
CA MET A 281 5.17 -19.10 16.70
C MET A 281 6.24 -19.58 17.68
N LYS A 282 7.19 -18.72 18.06
CA LYS A 282 8.12 -18.97 19.15
C LYS A 282 8.09 -17.78 20.11
N GLN A 283 7.90 -18.05 21.40
CA GLN A 283 8.27 -17.14 22.48
C GLN A 283 9.81 -17.04 22.50
N GLY A 284 10.37 -16.30 21.57
CA GLY A 284 11.80 -16.15 21.36
C GLY A 284 12.12 -14.68 21.08
N VAL A 285 13.10 -14.16 21.81
CA VAL A 285 13.64 -12.83 21.59
C VAL A 285 14.59 -12.92 20.41
N VAL A 286 14.25 -12.30 19.27
CA VAL A 286 15.24 -12.08 18.21
C VAL A 286 16.42 -11.34 18.85
N PRO A 287 17.66 -11.86 18.76
CA PRO A 287 18.82 -11.22 19.37
C PRO A 287 18.83 -9.73 19.03
N SER A 288 18.91 -8.89 20.06
CA SER A 288 18.78 -7.44 19.89
C SER A 288 19.76 -6.91 18.85
N GLY A 289 21.00 -7.42 18.82
CA GLY A 289 22.01 -7.04 17.83
C GLY A 289 21.61 -7.27 16.36
N LEU A 290 20.61 -8.09 16.06
CA LEU A 290 20.17 -8.36 14.67
C LEU A 290 19.17 -7.34 14.15
N ILE A 291 18.25 -6.86 14.99
CA ILE A 291 17.15 -5.96 14.55
C ILE A 291 16.98 -4.70 15.39
N ARG A 292 17.74 -4.55 16.49
CA ARG A 292 17.71 -3.39 17.39
C ARG A 292 19.10 -2.76 17.51
N GLY A 293 19.12 -1.43 17.57
CA GLY A 293 20.35 -0.67 17.79
C GLY A 293 21.16 -0.44 16.51
N ARG A 294 22.11 0.50 16.58
CA ARG A 294 22.76 1.12 15.41
C ARG A 294 23.56 0.19 14.49
N ASN A 295 23.97 -0.98 14.99
CA ASN A 295 24.75 -1.93 14.21
C ASN A 295 23.89 -3.08 13.65
N SER A 296 22.60 -3.07 13.89
CA SER A 296 21.69 -4.14 13.45
C SER A 296 21.36 -4.04 11.95
N VAL A 297 20.83 -5.14 11.41
CA VAL A 297 20.56 -5.33 9.97
C VAL A 297 19.70 -4.20 9.40
N VAL A 298 18.72 -3.72 10.17
CA VAL A 298 17.77 -2.68 9.75
C VAL A 298 18.18 -1.25 10.16
N TRP A 299 19.27 -1.05 10.91
CA TRP A 299 19.68 0.28 11.38
C TRP A 299 21.08 0.71 10.94
N LEU A 300 21.89 -0.22 10.44
CA LEU A 300 23.28 0.04 10.11
C LEU A 300 23.40 1.10 9.01
N ARG A 301 24.15 2.18 9.29
CA ARG A 301 24.42 3.27 8.32
C ARG A 301 25.85 3.28 7.77
N ARG A 302 26.69 2.33 8.19
CA ARG A 302 28.14 2.32 7.88
C ARG A 302 28.45 2.30 6.38
N PHE A 303 27.56 1.78 5.55
CA PHE A 303 27.72 1.72 4.10
C PHE A 303 26.78 2.66 3.32
N SER A 304 25.91 3.37 4.05
CA SER A 304 24.90 4.28 3.48
C SER A 304 25.06 5.74 3.93
N ASP A 305 25.99 6.04 4.85
CA ASP A 305 26.31 7.40 5.31
C ASP A 305 26.49 8.36 4.14
N GLU A 306 25.83 9.52 4.21
CA GLU A 306 25.77 10.53 3.14
C GLU A 306 27.17 10.93 2.65
N LEU A 307 28.15 11.04 3.57
CA LEU A 307 29.53 11.33 3.22
C LEU A 307 30.21 10.07 2.71
N ALA A 308 30.32 9.93 1.39
CA ALA A 308 30.93 8.76 0.73
C ALA A 308 32.32 8.37 1.28
N LYS A 309 33.12 9.35 1.75
CA LYS A 309 34.44 9.12 2.38
C LYS A 309 34.37 8.37 3.71
N LYS A 310 33.21 8.32 4.37
CA LYS A 310 32.97 7.57 5.61
C LYS A 310 32.54 6.13 5.37
N CYS A 311 32.30 5.74 4.13
CA CYS A 311 31.91 4.36 3.80
C CYS A 311 33.10 3.41 4.00
N ASP A 312 32.92 2.39 4.82
CA ASP A 312 33.93 1.35 5.09
C ASP A 312 33.95 0.31 3.95
N CYS A 313 34.57 0.68 2.83
CA CYS A 313 34.61 -0.18 1.64
C CYS A 313 35.34 -1.52 1.87
N SER A 314 36.33 -1.55 2.76
CA SER A 314 37.08 -2.79 3.07
C SER A 314 36.18 -3.81 3.78
N MET A 315 35.43 -3.35 4.79
CA MET A 315 34.47 -4.20 5.48
C MET A 315 33.33 -4.63 4.55
N LEU A 316 32.80 -3.72 3.72
CA LEU A 316 31.78 -4.06 2.73
C LEU A 316 32.26 -5.15 1.75
N GLU A 317 33.49 -5.02 1.23
CA GLU A 317 34.08 -6.01 0.33
C GLU A 317 34.22 -7.38 1.01
N HIS A 318 34.62 -7.40 2.29
CA HIS A 318 34.71 -8.63 3.08
C HIS A 318 33.34 -9.30 3.25
N VAL A 319 32.31 -8.53 3.58
CA VAL A 319 30.92 -9.01 3.72
C VAL A 319 30.40 -9.58 2.40
N LEU A 320 30.59 -8.87 1.30
CA LEU A 320 30.14 -9.33 -0.02
C LEU A 320 30.86 -10.61 -0.44
N ARG A 321 32.17 -10.73 -0.17
CA ARG A 321 32.92 -11.97 -0.44
C ARG A 321 32.45 -13.18 0.36
N THR A 322 31.84 -12.97 1.52
CA THR A 322 31.31 -14.06 2.35
C THR A 322 29.92 -14.53 1.90
N ILE A 323 29.21 -13.74 1.09
CA ILE A 323 27.89 -14.10 0.55
C ILE A 323 28.08 -14.67 -0.88
N PRO A 324 27.77 -15.95 -1.12
CA PRO A 324 27.99 -16.57 -2.44
C PRO A 324 27.33 -15.80 -3.58
N GLY A 325 28.14 -15.41 -4.58
CA GLY A 325 27.68 -14.71 -5.78
C GLY A 325 27.34 -13.23 -5.62
N ALA A 326 27.36 -12.69 -4.39
CA ALA A 326 27.06 -11.28 -4.16
C ALA A 326 28.20 -10.38 -4.64
N LYS A 327 27.86 -9.35 -5.42
CA LYS A 327 28.78 -8.30 -5.89
C LYS A 327 28.44 -6.92 -5.35
N ARG A 328 27.21 -6.71 -4.90
CA ARG A 328 26.75 -5.43 -4.39
C ARG A 328 25.69 -5.57 -3.30
N MET A 329 25.65 -4.59 -2.41
CA MET A 329 24.65 -4.40 -1.37
C MET A 329 23.78 -3.19 -1.74
N ILE A 330 22.46 -3.38 -1.72
CA ILE A 330 21.46 -2.35 -2.04
C ILE A 330 20.68 -2.03 -0.76
N MET A 331 20.67 -0.76 -0.37
CA MET A 331 20.21 -0.29 0.95
C MET A 331 19.28 0.92 0.88
N GLY A 332 18.28 0.93 1.77
CA GLY A 332 17.40 2.09 2.06
C GLY A 332 17.89 2.86 3.28
N HIS A 333 16.97 3.24 4.17
CA HIS A 333 17.16 3.74 5.56
C HIS A 333 17.85 5.11 5.73
N THR A 334 18.86 5.39 4.92
CA THR A 334 19.63 6.63 4.95
C THR A 334 19.31 7.44 3.71
N ILE A 335 18.50 8.48 3.88
CA ILE A 335 18.11 9.42 2.83
C ILE A 335 19.35 9.97 2.10
N GLN A 336 19.31 9.90 0.78
CA GLN A 336 20.30 10.44 -0.13
C GLN A 336 19.73 11.69 -0.81
N GLU A 337 20.09 12.88 -0.32
CA GLU A 337 19.57 14.15 -0.85
C GLU A 337 19.90 14.37 -2.34
N SER A 338 20.96 13.73 -2.82
CA SER A 338 21.44 13.79 -4.20
C SER A 338 20.78 12.79 -5.15
N GLY A 339 19.84 11.98 -4.66
CA GLY A 339 19.25 10.86 -5.40
C GLY A 339 20.01 9.55 -5.22
N ILE A 340 19.52 8.51 -5.91
CA ILE A 340 20.10 7.16 -5.89
C ILE A 340 21.52 7.22 -6.41
N ASN A 341 22.44 6.59 -5.68
CA ASN A 341 23.85 6.65 -6.04
C ASN A 341 24.61 5.40 -5.56
N GLY A 342 25.84 5.25 -6.06
CA GLY A 342 26.73 4.15 -5.70
C GLY A 342 28.06 4.63 -5.11
N VAL A 343 28.57 3.91 -4.11
CA VAL A 343 29.91 4.09 -3.51
C VAL A 343 30.70 2.78 -3.54
N CYS A 344 31.99 2.84 -3.20
CA CYS A 344 32.88 1.67 -3.23
C CYS A 344 32.86 0.94 -4.59
N LYS A 345 33.02 1.69 -5.69
CA LYS A 345 32.92 1.14 -7.06
C LYS A 345 31.58 0.42 -7.33
N ASN A 346 30.47 0.99 -6.86
CA ASN A 346 29.11 0.45 -6.96
C ASN A 346 28.89 -0.89 -6.22
N GLN A 347 29.73 -1.20 -5.23
CA GLN A 347 29.48 -2.31 -4.31
C GLN A 347 28.43 -1.95 -3.25
N ALA A 348 28.25 -0.67 -2.92
CA ALA A 348 27.15 -0.18 -2.10
C ALA A 348 26.28 0.76 -2.92
N ILE A 349 25.01 0.42 -3.09
CA ILE A 349 24.01 1.23 -3.78
C ILE A 349 22.99 1.71 -2.76
N ARG A 350 22.80 3.03 -2.69
CA ARG A 350 21.97 3.71 -1.70
C ARG A 350 20.74 4.22 -2.43
N ILE A 351 19.55 3.69 -2.09
CA ILE A 351 18.33 3.88 -2.88
C ILE A 351 17.22 4.65 -2.16
N ASP A 352 17.38 4.98 -0.88
CA ASP A 352 16.44 5.86 -0.18
C ASP A 352 16.73 7.32 -0.57
N VAL A 353 15.77 7.95 -1.25
CA VAL A 353 15.82 9.36 -1.66
C VAL A 353 14.90 10.26 -0.84
N GLY A 354 14.34 9.73 0.26
CA GLY A 354 13.42 10.46 1.12
C GLY A 354 12.14 10.91 0.40
N MET A 355 11.62 10.09 -0.53
CA MET A 355 10.55 10.53 -1.44
C MET A 355 9.22 10.83 -0.74
N SER A 356 8.92 10.20 0.39
CA SER A 356 7.70 10.45 1.17
C SER A 356 7.64 11.90 1.64
N LYS A 357 6.44 12.49 1.58
CA LYS A 357 6.16 13.81 2.19
C LYS A 357 6.41 13.85 3.69
N GLY A 358 6.33 12.70 4.38
CA GLY A 358 6.65 12.58 5.80
C GLY A 358 8.17 12.58 6.11
N CYS A 359 8.99 12.57 5.07
CA CYS A 359 10.45 12.60 5.13
C CYS A 359 11.00 13.86 4.45
N GLY A 360 11.49 13.74 3.21
CA GLY A 360 12.10 14.83 2.47
C GLY A 360 11.22 15.42 1.36
N ASP A 361 10.04 14.84 1.10
CA ASP A 361 9.21 15.12 -0.07
C ASP A 361 10.00 15.06 -1.40
N GLY A 362 11.01 14.20 -1.44
CA GLY A 362 11.90 14.04 -2.59
C GLY A 362 11.15 13.60 -3.85
N LEU A 363 11.75 13.85 -5.02
CA LEU A 363 11.25 13.27 -6.27
C LEU A 363 11.46 11.75 -6.25
N PRO A 364 10.45 10.95 -6.65
CA PRO A 364 10.60 9.50 -6.73
C PRO A 364 11.75 9.09 -7.65
N GLU A 365 12.61 8.21 -7.15
CA GLU A 365 13.64 7.53 -7.92
C GLU A 365 13.58 6.03 -7.67
N VAL A 366 13.91 5.25 -8.69
CA VAL A 366 13.87 3.79 -8.66
C VAL A 366 15.12 3.25 -9.33
N LEU A 367 15.75 2.23 -8.74
CA LEU A 367 16.88 1.56 -9.34
C LEU A 367 16.38 0.39 -10.21
N GLU A 368 16.77 0.37 -11.48
CA GLU A 368 16.53 -0.72 -12.41
C GLU A 368 17.86 -1.43 -12.73
N ILE A 369 17.83 -2.76 -12.75
CA ILE A 369 18.96 -3.62 -13.09
C ILE A 369 18.54 -4.58 -14.21
N ILE A 370 19.19 -4.45 -15.36
CA ILE A 370 18.97 -5.34 -16.51
C ILE A 370 20.17 -6.29 -16.66
N GLY A 371 19.91 -7.60 -16.74
CA GLY A 371 20.96 -8.60 -16.97
C GLY A 371 22.09 -8.64 -15.93
N ASN A 372 21.80 -8.34 -14.66
CA ASN A 372 22.72 -8.28 -13.49
C ASN A 372 23.83 -7.20 -13.48
N SER A 373 24.11 -6.54 -14.59
CA SER A 373 25.24 -5.61 -14.68
C SER A 373 24.81 -4.16 -14.92
N HIS A 374 23.73 -3.93 -15.68
CA HIS A 374 23.34 -2.60 -16.10
C HIS A 374 22.44 -1.95 -15.06
N LEU A 375 23.05 -1.15 -14.18
CA LEU A 375 22.37 -0.31 -13.20
C LEU A 375 21.87 0.98 -13.89
N ARG A 376 20.58 1.28 -13.74
CA ARG A 376 19.94 2.48 -14.25
C ARG A 376 19.08 3.11 -13.16
N VAL A 377 19.21 4.42 -12.96
CA VAL A 377 18.28 5.18 -12.12
C VAL A 377 17.16 5.71 -13.00
N LEU A 378 15.93 5.36 -12.66
CA LEU A 378 14.71 5.95 -13.21
C LEU A 378 14.30 7.06 -12.26
N THR A 379 14.16 8.28 -12.78
CA THR A 379 13.88 9.47 -11.96
C THR A 379 12.81 10.31 -12.64
N SER A 380 11.94 10.93 -11.85
CA SER A 380 11.01 11.97 -12.34
C SER A 380 11.66 13.35 -12.43
N ASN A 381 12.97 13.47 -12.15
CA ASN A 381 13.69 14.73 -12.21
C ASN A 381 13.95 15.20 -13.67
N PRO A 382 13.41 16.36 -14.08
CA PRO A 382 13.56 16.88 -15.45
C PRO A 382 15.02 17.10 -15.88
N LEU A 383 15.89 17.46 -14.93
CA LEU A 383 17.30 17.75 -15.22
C LEU A 383 18.08 16.51 -15.69
N TYR A 384 17.59 15.30 -15.37
CA TYR A 384 18.19 14.04 -15.82
C TYR A 384 17.62 13.53 -17.15
N LEU A 385 16.36 13.87 -17.48
CA LEU A 385 15.73 13.49 -18.74
C LEU A 385 16.48 14.09 -19.95
N ASN A 386 16.92 15.35 -19.85
CA ASN A 386 17.69 16.02 -20.92
C ASN A 386 19.10 15.42 -21.11
N ARG A 387 19.73 14.91 -20.04
CA ARG A 387 21.09 14.36 -20.11
C ARG A 387 21.11 12.92 -20.64
N TYR A 388 20.02 12.18 -20.49
CA TYR A 388 19.85 10.84 -21.06
C TYR A 388 19.66 10.87 -22.59
N GLN A 389 18.92 11.84 -23.13
CA GLN A 389 18.82 12.01 -24.59
C GLN A 389 20.20 12.31 -25.21
N SER A 390 21.06 13.07 -24.54
CA SER A 390 22.43 13.35 -25.02
C SER A 390 23.43 12.18 -24.87
N SER A 391 23.19 11.23 -23.95
CA SER A 391 24.10 10.09 -23.73
C SER A 391 23.75 8.87 -24.58
N VAL A 392 22.52 8.78 -25.11
CA VAL A 392 22.16 7.76 -26.12
C VAL A 392 22.89 8.02 -27.46
N GLU A 393 23.32 9.25 -27.73
CA GLU A 393 24.15 9.61 -28.90
C GLU A 393 25.66 9.42 -28.66
N SER A 394 26.12 9.14 -27.44
CA SER A 394 27.55 8.97 -27.13
C SER A 394 27.84 7.77 -26.22
N ASN A 395 28.19 6.65 -26.87
CA ASN A 395 28.83 5.42 -26.38
C ASN A 395 28.92 5.14 -24.85
N GLN A 396 28.37 3.96 -24.49
CA GLN A 396 28.68 3.06 -23.37
C GLN A 396 29.80 3.52 -22.41
N LYS A 397 29.41 3.95 -21.20
CA LYS A 397 30.25 3.84 -20.00
C LYS A 397 29.50 3.08 -18.91
N GLU A 398 30.09 1.98 -18.48
CA GLU A 398 29.58 1.12 -17.41
C GLU A 398 29.82 1.76 -16.04
N GLY A 399 28.75 1.88 -15.25
CA GLY A 399 28.77 2.30 -13.84
C GLY A 399 28.04 3.62 -13.56
N ILE A 400 27.47 3.75 -12.35
CA ILE A 400 26.83 4.99 -11.84
C ILE A 400 27.87 6.10 -11.53
N GLY A 401 29.10 5.96 -12.04
CA GLY A 401 30.24 6.80 -11.71
C GLY A 401 30.37 8.01 -12.63
N LEU A 402 29.99 9.17 -12.10
CA LEU A 402 30.53 10.53 -12.33
C LEU A 402 29.50 11.57 -12.80
N LEU A 403 28.48 11.90 -11.99
CA LEU A 403 27.60 13.03 -12.32
C LEU A 403 27.01 13.78 -11.10
N ILE A 404 27.81 14.50 -10.29
CA ILE A 404 27.37 15.76 -9.63
C ILE A 404 28.59 16.68 -9.42
N PRO A 405 28.60 17.93 -9.92
CA PRO A 405 29.57 18.96 -9.50
C PRO A 405 29.25 19.49 -8.10
N GLU A 406 30.28 19.75 -7.30
CA GLU A 406 30.18 20.45 -6.02
C GLU A 406 29.53 21.84 -6.17
N HIS A 407 28.55 22.12 -5.30
CA HIS A 407 28.02 23.42 -4.87
C HIS A 407 27.51 24.43 -5.92
N GLY A 408 26.20 24.70 -5.86
CA GLY A 408 25.58 25.92 -6.38
C GLY A 408 24.08 25.99 -6.03
N PRO A 409 23.53 27.16 -5.64
CA PRO A 409 22.15 27.28 -5.19
C PRO A 409 21.15 27.09 -6.34
N ARG A 410 19.99 26.50 -6.02
CA ARG A 410 18.89 26.25 -6.97
C ARG A 410 18.24 27.57 -7.43
N PRO A 411 17.98 27.79 -8.72
CA PRO A 411 17.03 28.80 -9.18
C PRO A 411 15.60 28.30 -8.98
N VAL A 412 14.71 29.23 -8.64
CA VAL A 412 13.25 29.07 -8.64
C VAL A 412 12.76 29.30 -10.08
N GLU A 413 11.92 28.41 -10.60
CA GLU A 413 11.25 28.62 -11.90
C GLU A 413 9.76 28.31 -11.87
N GLU A 414 9.09 29.00 -12.78
CA GLU A 414 7.70 29.44 -12.82
C GLU A 414 6.71 28.37 -13.29
N GLY A 415 5.47 28.46 -12.80
CA GLY A 415 4.39 27.53 -13.13
C GLY A 415 3.80 27.74 -14.52
N ILE A 416 3.74 26.67 -15.32
CA ILE A 416 2.98 26.59 -16.58
C ILE A 416 1.58 26.05 -16.25
N ALA A 417 0.53 26.83 -16.56
CA ALA A 417 -0.85 26.38 -16.47
C ALA A 417 -1.25 25.57 -17.72
N THR A 418 -1.77 24.35 -17.52
CA THR A 418 -2.38 23.53 -18.57
C THR A 418 -3.90 23.62 -18.46
N ALA A 419 -4.59 24.03 -19.53
CA ALA A 419 -6.05 24.04 -19.59
C ALA A 419 -6.57 22.70 -20.15
N ILE A 420 -7.54 22.09 -19.47
CA ILE A 420 -8.29 20.92 -19.96
C ILE A 420 -9.71 21.38 -20.29
N VAL A 421 -10.16 21.14 -21.53
CA VAL A 421 -11.53 21.41 -21.98
C VAL A 421 -12.31 20.10 -21.93
N ILE A 422 -13.38 20.04 -21.13
CA ILE A 422 -14.36 18.95 -21.15
C ILE A 422 -15.70 19.54 -21.58
N THR A 423 -16.34 18.93 -22.58
CA THR A 423 -17.68 19.32 -23.04
C THR A 423 -18.72 18.34 -22.52
N GLY A 424 -19.83 18.87 -21.98
CA GLY A 424 -21.01 18.12 -21.58
C GLY A 424 -22.26 18.73 -22.23
N LYS A 425 -23.27 17.89 -22.51
CA LYS A 425 -24.57 18.30 -23.10
C LYS A 425 -25.66 18.28 -22.02
N ASP A 426 -26.48 19.32 -21.99
CA ASP A 426 -27.72 19.33 -21.20
C ASP A 426 -28.93 18.77 -21.96
N TYR A 427 -30.00 18.48 -21.22
CA TYR A 427 -31.21 17.73 -21.61
C TYR A 427 -32.06 18.31 -22.77
N SER A 428 -31.61 19.36 -23.45
CA SER A 428 -32.23 19.90 -24.68
C SER A 428 -31.32 19.88 -25.92
N GLY A 429 -30.10 19.33 -25.83
CA GLY A 429 -29.27 19.01 -26.99
C GLY A 429 -28.46 20.15 -27.63
N THR A 430 -28.46 21.36 -27.05
CA THR A 430 -27.63 22.49 -27.51
C THR A 430 -26.38 22.71 -26.63
N CYS A 431 -25.20 22.82 -27.26
CA CYS A 431 -23.94 23.12 -26.57
C CYS A 431 -23.87 24.59 -26.16
N VAL A 432 -23.63 24.88 -24.87
CA VAL A 432 -23.32 26.22 -24.37
C VAL A 432 -21.99 26.17 -23.61
N PRO A 433 -21.01 27.03 -23.90
CA PRO A 433 -19.76 27.07 -23.14
C PRO A 433 -19.98 27.72 -21.77
N VAL A 434 -19.71 26.98 -20.70
CA VAL A 434 -19.67 27.51 -19.33
C VAL A 434 -18.21 27.64 -18.92
N TRP A 435 -17.79 28.86 -18.58
CA TRP A 435 -16.44 29.16 -18.10
C TRP A 435 -16.38 28.93 -16.59
N PHE A 436 -15.60 27.96 -16.14
CA PHE A 436 -15.19 27.85 -14.74
C PHE A 436 -13.70 28.14 -14.62
N CYS A 437 -13.35 29.30 -14.05
CA CYS A 437 -12.00 29.55 -13.54
C CYS A 437 -11.87 28.86 -12.17
N LEU A 438 -11.23 27.69 -12.14
CA LEU A 438 -10.73 27.09 -10.90
C LEU A 438 -9.38 27.75 -10.56
N VAL A 439 -9.43 28.89 -9.86
CA VAL A 439 -8.24 29.45 -9.22
C VAL A 439 -8.04 28.69 -7.90
N HIS A 440 -7.06 27.80 -7.87
CA HIS A 440 -6.55 27.26 -6.61
C HIS A 440 -5.87 28.40 -5.83
N TRP A 441 -6.45 28.75 -4.68
CA TRP A 441 -5.79 29.62 -3.71
C TRP A 441 -4.59 28.90 -3.10
N CYS A 442 -3.40 29.19 -3.61
CA CYS A 442 -2.18 29.17 -2.82
C CYS A 442 -2.14 30.44 -1.96
N SER A 443 -2.11 30.29 -0.64
CA SER A 443 -1.84 31.39 0.28
C SER A 443 -0.44 31.94 0.03
N PHE A 444 -0.36 33.13 -0.56
CA PHE A 444 0.80 34.01 -0.44
C PHE A 444 0.46 35.10 0.57
N TYR A 445 1.28 35.20 1.62
CA TYR A 445 1.26 36.33 2.53
C TYR A 445 1.73 37.59 1.80
N PHE A 446 0.91 38.64 1.80
CA PHE A 446 1.38 40.01 1.65
C PHE A 446 0.75 40.87 2.75
N LEU A 447 1.63 41.59 3.45
CA LEU A 447 1.30 42.65 4.40
C LEU A 447 0.81 43.90 3.64
N SER A 448 -0.33 44.45 4.06
CA SER A 448 -0.62 45.88 3.95
C SER A 448 -1.71 46.24 4.97
N GLU A 449 -1.38 47.16 5.88
CA GLU A 449 -2.28 47.77 6.85
C GLU A 449 -3.35 48.62 6.15
N ALA A 450 -4.61 48.51 6.58
CA ALA A 450 -5.54 49.63 6.82
C ALA A 450 -6.88 49.11 7.36
N GLU A 451 -7.17 49.50 8.61
CA GLU A 451 -8.50 49.79 9.18
C GLU A 451 -9.62 48.72 9.16
N GLY A 452 -9.91 48.18 10.35
CA GLY A 452 -11.21 48.42 11.00
C GLY A 452 -12.41 47.52 10.69
N GLN A 453 -12.81 46.73 11.70
CA GLN A 453 -14.15 46.18 12.00
C GLN A 453 -14.63 44.90 11.27
N MET A 454 -14.76 43.83 12.07
CA MET A 454 -15.59 42.66 11.75
C MET A 454 -17.05 42.89 12.19
N VAL A 455 -17.97 42.75 11.25
CA VAL A 455 -19.41 42.54 11.48
C VAL A 455 -19.83 41.30 10.67
N PRO A 456 -20.58 40.34 11.24
CA PRO A 456 -20.95 39.12 10.52
C PRO A 456 -22.11 39.38 9.56
N SER A 457 -21.91 39.13 8.27
CA SER A 457 -22.99 39.08 7.29
C SER A 457 -23.15 37.67 6.74
N ASN A 458 -24.35 37.14 6.97
CA ASN A 458 -24.88 35.92 6.36
C ASN A 458 -24.97 36.09 4.84
N ILE A 459 -24.52 35.10 4.07
CA ILE A 459 -24.90 34.92 2.68
C ILE A 459 -25.67 33.60 2.58
N VAL A 460 -26.93 33.72 2.18
CA VAL A 460 -27.88 32.65 1.89
C VAL A 460 -27.94 32.51 0.37
N ILE A 461 -27.64 31.33 -0.17
CA ILE A 461 -28.14 30.84 -1.47
C ILE A 461 -28.35 29.32 -1.38
N ASP A 462 -29.56 28.88 -1.74
CA ASP A 462 -30.06 27.51 -1.94
C ASP A 462 -30.08 26.51 -0.76
N GLY A 463 -30.90 26.88 0.23
CA GLY A 463 -31.97 26.03 0.75
C GLY A 463 -31.72 24.52 0.92
N MET A 464 -30.89 24.12 1.88
CA MET A 464 -31.09 22.85 2.60
C MET A 464 -30.36 22.88 3.95
N VAL A 465 -31.13 22.82 5.04
CA VAL A 465 -30.64 22.57 6.40
C VAL A 465 -30.74 21.05 6.62
N MET A 466 -29.63 20.37 6.91
CA MET A 466 -29.67 18.99 7.40
C MET A 466 -29.22 18.94 8.86
N SER A 467 -30.19 18.74 9.73
CA SER A 467 -30.00 18.34 11.13
C SER A 467 -30.03 16.81 11.21
N TYR A 468 -29.09 16.20 11.92
CA TYR A 468 -29.12 14.76 12.22
C TYR A 468 -29.87 14.53 13.53
N ASP A 469 -30.90 13.69 13.50
CA ASP A 469 -31.55 13.14 14.68
C ASP A 469 -31.49 11.61 14.60
N ILE A 470 -30.94 10.98 15.64
CA ILE A 470 -30.71 9.53 15.72
C ILE A 470 -31.98 8.90 16.31
N GLY A 471 -32.81 8.30 15.46
CA GLY A 471 -33.97 7.50 15.86
C GLY A 471 -33.74 6.01 15.64
N ALA A 472 -33.75 5.23 16.71
CA ALA A 472 -33.73 3.77 16.70
C ALA A 472 -34.98 3.19 16.01
N CYS A 473 -34.84 2.10 15.24
CA CYS A 473 -35.97 1.32 14.74
C CYS A 473 -35.81 -0.16 15.12
N SER A 474 -36.81 -0.65 15.86
CA SER A 474 -36.97 -2.04 16.28
C SER A 474 -37.61 -2.88 15.17
N CYS A 475 -37.24 -4.16 15.10
CA CYS A 475 -37.87 -5.17 14.25
C CYS A 475 -39.37 -5.32 14.52
N ASN A 476 -40.18 -5.42 13.46
CA ASN A 476 -41.37 -6.25 13.52
C ASN A 476 -41.67 -6.94 12.17
N SER A 477 -42.07 -8.19 12.29
CA SER A 477 -42.38 -9.17 11.25
C SER A 477 -43.66 -8.85 10.47
N TYR A 478 -43.71 -9.15 9.16
CA TYR A 478 -44.71 -10.04 8.49
C TYR A 478 -44.70 -9.88 6.95
N LEU A 479 -44.94 -11.02 6.28
CA LEU A 479 -45.48 -11.25 4.92
C LEU A 479 -44.53 -11.53 3.72
N ASN A 480 -44.58 -12.80 3.33
CA ASN A 480 -44.36 -13.39 2.00
C ASN A 480 -44.97 -12.57 0.85
N GLN A 481 -44.22 -12.44 -0.26
CA GLN A 481 -44.71 -12.75 -1.61
C GLN A 481 -43.55 -12.85 -2.62
N ASN A 482 -43.66 -13.86 -3.50
CA ASN A 482 -42.70 -14.24 -4.54
C ASN A 482 -42.44 -13.14 -5.59
N CYS A 483 -41.20 -13.05 -6.10
CA CYS A 483 -40.90 -12.57 -7.45
C CYS A 483 -39.65 -13.28 -7.99
N GLY A 484 -39.71 -13.67 -9.27
CA GLY A 484 -38.87 -14.67 -9.91
C GLY A 484 -37.50 -14.19 -10.38
N MET A 485 -36.67 -15.19 -10.71
CA MET A 485 -35.36 -15.05 -11.32
C MET A 485 -35.45 -14.46 -12.73
N PHE A 486 -34.63 -13.45 -13.00
CA PHE A 486 -34.03 -13.23 -14.31
C PHE A 486 -32.51 -13.18 -14.10
N ALA A 487 -31.83 -14.15 -14.73
CA ALA A 487 -30.40 -14.15 -14.90
C ALA A 487 -30.10 -13.40 -16.20
N ASP A 488 -29.29 -12.35 -16.12
CA ASP A 488 -28.48 -11.87 -17.23
C ASP A 488 -27.24 -11.16 -16.68
N GLU A 489 -26.15 -11.27 -17.43
CA GLU A 489 -24.77 -11.03 -17.04
C GLU A 489 -24.45 -9.56 -16.70
N GLY A 490 -23.53 -9.37 -15.74
CA GLY A 490 -22.74 -8.15 -15.62
C GLY A 490 -23.23 -7.12 -14.60
N ILE A 491 -22.35 -6.83 -13.62
CA ILE A 491 -22.42 -5.70 -12.66
C ILE A 491 -23.50 -5.87 -11.58
N ALA A 492 -23.08 -6.38 -10.41
CA ALA A 492 -23.84 -6.22 -9.18
C ALA A 492 -23.82 -4.75 -8.75
N SER A 493 -24.76 -3.95 -9.27
CA SER A 493 -25.05 -2.62 -8.76
C SER A 493 -25.95 -2.78 -7.53
N PHE A 494 -25.44 -2.49 -6.34
CA PHE A 494 -26.28 -2.35 -5.15
C PHE A 494 -27.10 -1.05 -5.30
N ALA A 495 -28.32 -1.17 -5.83
CA ALA A 495 -29.32 -0.12 -5.77
C ALA A 495 -30.16 -0.29 -4.51
N ILE A 496 -30.00 0.59 -3.53
CA ILE A 496 -31.00 0.76 -2.46
C ILE A 496 -32.20 1.47 -3.10
N ARG A 497 -33.26 0.71 -3.37
CA ARG A 497 -34.53 1.26 -3.87
C ARG A 497 -35.31 1.81 -2.67
N ILE A 498 -35.26 3.11 -2.45
CA ILE A 498 -36.16 3.80 -1.51
C ILE A 498 -37.53 3.91 -2.18
N SER A 499 -38.48 3.09 -1.75
CA SER A 499 -39.89 3.25 -2.13
C SER A 499 -40.53 4.33 -1.28
N ASN A 500 -40.74 5.52 -1.84
CA ASN A 500 -41.61 6.53 -1.22
C ASN A 500 -43.07 6.08 -1.37
N HIS A 501 -43.71 5.69 -0.26
CA HIS A 501 -45.17 5.67 -0.17
C HIS A 501 -45.63 7.01 0.37
N PHE A 502 -46.26 7.82 -0.49
CA PHE A 502 -47.04 8.96 -0.05
C PHE A 502 -48.41 8.47 0.44
N PRO A 503 -48.94 8.96 1.58
CA PRO A 503 -50.34 8.76 1.91
C PRO A 503 -51.23 9.56 0.93
N PRO A 504 -52.47 9.14 0.69
CA PRO A 504 -53.38 9.86 -0.20
C PRO A 504 -53.77 11.22 0.39
N PRO A 505 -54.13 12.21 -0.45
CA PRO A 505 -54.55 13.52 0.03
C PRO A 505 -55.90 13.44 0.74
N ASN A 506 -55.98 14.00 1.95
CA ASN A 506 -57.24 14.22 2.66
C ASN A 506 -58.06 15.32 1.95
N PRO A 507 -59.39 15.17 1.82
CA PRO A 507 -60.23 16.14 1.12
C PRO A 507 -60.58 17.36 2.02
N SER A 508 -60.37 18.55 1.46
CA SER A 508 -61.19 19.76 1.55
C SER A 508 -61.82 20.16 2.91
N PHE A 509 -61.37 21.29 3.47
CA PHE A 509 -62.22 22.20 4.26
C PHE A 509 -62.54 23.46 3.42
N PRO A 510 -63.79 23.98 3.44
CA PRO A 510 -64.22 25.04 2.54
C PRO A 510 -63.96 26.45 3.09
N PHE A 511 -63.67 27.37 2.17
CA PHE A 511 -63.70 28.82 2.40
C PHE A 511 -65.13 29.31 2.66
N PRO A 512 -65.34 30.29 3.57
CA PRO A 512 -66.63 30.96 3.70
C PRO A 512 -66.78 32.09 2.67
N THR A 513 -67.93 32.14 2.01
CA THR A 513 -68.40 33.21 1.14
C THR A 513 -68.78 34.48 1.93
N PRO A 514 -68.70 35.67 1.31
CA PRO A 514 -69.07 36.93 1.94
C PRO A 514 -70.57 37.22 1.73
N GLU A 515 -71.27 37.71 2.76
CA GLU A 515 -72.39 38.62 2.54
C GLU A 515 -72.71 39.47 3.77
N SER A 516 -73.08 40.70 3.47
CA SER A 516 -73.40 41.84 4.32
C SER A 516 -74.83 41.80 4.88
N LYS A 517 -75.00 42.24 6.13
CA LYS A 517 -75.96 43.28 6.54
C LYS A 517 -75.66 43.77 7.96
#